data_AF-A0A2A6P1L4-F1
#
_entry.id   AF-A0A2A6P1L4-F1
#
_cell.length_a   1.000
_cell.length_b   1.000
_cell.length_c   1.000
_cell.angle_alpha   90.00
_cell.angle_beta   90.00
_cell.angle_gamma   90.00
#
_symmetry.space_group_name_H-M   'P 1'
#
loop_
_entity.id
_entity.type
_entity.pdbx_description
1 polymer ?
#
loop_
_entity_poly.entity_id
_entity_poly.type
_entity_poly.pdbx_seq_one_letter_code
_entity_poly.pdbx_strand_id
1 'polypeptide(L)'
;MNPFPMGTGVKAWLSTGYTDMRCGFPSLALRVQEVLQHDPLSGHLFVFRGRRSDILKIIWHDGLGACLFTRRLEKGRFISYGLCQLS
;
A
#
# COMPACT_ATOMS: atom_id res chain seq x y z
N MET A 1 14.17 16.69 -3.71
CA MET A 1 13.06 16.38 -2.77
C MET A 1 11.83 16.20 -3.64
N ASN A 2 11.44 14.96 -3.91
CA ASN A 2 10.40 14.67 -4.89
C ASN A 2 9.10 14.37 -4.17
N PRO A 3 8.03 15.17 -4.36
CA PRO A 3 6.73 14.97 -3.70
C PRO A 3 6.01 13.71 -4.18
N PHE A 4 6.51 13.08 -5.24
CA PHE A 4 5.98 11.83 -5.78
C PHE A 4 7.03 10.72 -5.70
N PRO A 5 6.60 9.48 -5.40
CA PRO A 5 7.45 8.28 -5.37
C PRO A 5 7.90 7.92 -6.80
N MET A 6 8.80 8.71 -7.37
CA MET A 6 9.30 8.62 -8.75
C MET A 6 10.81 8.37 -8.82
N GLY A 7 11.45 8.09 -7.67
CA GLY A 7 12.88 7.78 -7.61
C GLY A 7 13.17 6.34 -8.03
N THR A 8 14.32 6.11 -8.65
CA THR A 8 14.80 4.79 -9.11
C THR A 8 15.05 3.77 -7.98
N GLY A 9 14.93 4.18 -6.71
CA GLY A 9 15.05 3.33 -5.53
C GLY A 9 13.73 3.05 -4.78
N VAL A 10 12.58 3.51 -5.29
CA VAL A 10 11.29 3.29 -4.60
C VAL A 10 10.76 1.91 -4.93
N LYS A 11 10.67 1.04 -3.91
CA LYS A 11 10.01 -0.26 -4.00
C LYS A 11 8.50 -0.14 -3.72
N ALA A 12 7.72 -1.01 -4.37
CA ALA A 12 6.31 -1.19 -4.09
C ALA A 12 6.08 -2.56 -3.46
N TRP A 13 5.54 -2.55 -2.23
CA TRP A 13 5.24 -3.73 -1.45
C TRP A 13 3.75 -4.00 -1.50
N LEU A 14 3.35 -5.24 -1.82
CA LEU A 14 1.96 -5.65 -1.82
C LEU A 14 1.67 -6.49 -0.58
N SER A 15 0.73 -6.03 0.25
CA SER A 15 0.25 -6.82 1.39
C SER A 15 -0.51 -8.06 0.91
N THR A 16 -0.01 -9.24 1.29
CA THR A 16 -0.67 -10.52 1.03
C THR A 16 -1.84 -10.72 2.01
N GLY A 17 -3.03 -10.97 1.47
CA GLY A 17 -4.25 -11.21 2.26
C GLY A 17 -5.33 -10.15 2.01
N TYR A 18 -6.26 -10.04 2.96
CA TYR A 18 -7.36 -9.08 2.90
C TYR A 18 -7.18 -7.98 3.94
N THR A 19 -7.24 -6.74 3.48
CA THR A 19 -7.18 -5.56 4.34
C THR A 19 -8.56 -4.94 4.52
N ASP A 20 -8.87 -4.52 5.75
CA ASP A 20 -10.08 -3.72 6.00
C ASP A 20 -9.89 -2.34 5.37
N MET A 21 -10.69 -2.05 4.35
CA MET A 21 -10.59 -0.81 3.58
C MET A 21 -11.20 0.40 4.29
N ARG A 22 -11.73 0.23 5.50
CA ARG A 22 -12.12 1.33 6.40
C ARG A 22 -10.91 1.96 7.11
N CYS A 23 -9.78 1.26 7.17
CA CYS A 23 -8.55 1.75 7.79
C CYS A 23 -7.98 2.97 7.06
N GLY A 24 -7.59 3.99 7.81
CA GLY A 24 -6.80 5.14 7.33
C GLY A 24 -5.30 4.87 7.39
N PHE A 25 -4.49 5.89 7.12
CA PHE A 25 -3.03 5.77 7.09
C PHE A 25 -2.43 5.17 8.38
N PRO A 26 -2.77 5.61 9.61
CA PRO A 26 -2.12 5.09 10.82
C PRO A 26 -2.32 3.58 11.00
N SER A 27 -3.53 3.09 10.78
CA SER A 27 -3.85 1.66 10.89
C SER A 27 -3.17 0.83 9.80
N LEU A 28 -3.03 1.38 8.59
CA LEU A 28 -2.32 0.71 7.50
C LEU A 28 -0.81 0.72 7.72
N ALA A 29 -0.24 1.81 8.25
CA ALA A 29 1.17 1.92 8.62
C ALA A 29 1.55 0.95 9.75
N LEU A 30 0.67 0.75 10.74
CA LEU A 30 0.84 -0.31 11.74
C LEU A 30 0.93 -1.68 11.07
N ARG A 31 0.08 -1.94 10.08
CA ARG A 31 0.09 -3.20 9.32
C ARG A 31 1.37 -3.38 8.49
N VAL A 32 1.96 -2.30 7.97
CA VAL A 32 3.29 -2.36 7.33
C VAL A 32 4.35 -2.82 8.33
N GLN A 33 4.33 -2.28 9.55
CA GLN A 33 5.29 -2.67 10.58
C GLN A 33 5.07 -4.10 11.06
N GLU A 34 3.82 -4.47 11.40
CA GLU A 34 3.53 -5.76 12.03
C GLU A 34 3.50 -6.93 11.04
N VAL A 35 2.98 -6.71 9.82
CA VAL A 35 2.78 -7.78 8.84
C VAL A 35 3.88 -7.82 7.80
N LEU A 36 4.24 -6.64 7.25
CA LEU A 36 5.28 -6.56 6.23
C LEU A 36 6.69 -6.42 6.83
N GLN A 37 6.82 -6.19 8.14
CA GLN A 37 8.11 -6.02 8.82
C GLN A 37 8.99 -4.95 8.15
N HIS A 38 8.34 -3.89 7.64
CA HIS A 38 8.99 -2.75 6.98
C HIS A 38 8.71 -1.45 7.71
N ASP A 39 9.55 -0.45 7.45
CA ASP A 39 9.33 0.91 7.93
C ASP A 39 8.32 1.64 7.02
N PRO A 40 7.13 2.04 7.53
CA PRO A 40 6.13 2.78 6.76
C PRO A 40 6.59 4.20 6.38
N LEU A 41 7.66 4.71 7.00
CA LEU A 41 8.21 6.04 6.74
C LEU A 41 9.37 6.05 5.73
N SER A 42 9.77 4.87 5.23
CA SER A 42 10.90 4.66 4.32
C SER A 42 10.77 5.32 2.94
N GLY A 43 9.63 5.93 2.62
CA GLY A 43 9.35 6.45 1.28
C GLY A 43 8.98 5.39 0.25
N HIS A 44 8.87 4.12 0.67
CA HIS A 44 8.35 3.04 -0.16
C HIS A 44 6.82 3.10 -0.27
N LEU A 45 6.31 2.49 -1.35
CA LEU A 45 4.89 2.36 -1.59
C LEU A 45 4.37 1.07 -0.97
N PHE A 46 3.34 1.15 -0.13
CA PHE A 46 2.70 -0.02 0.45
C PHE A 46 1.27 -0.14 -0.06
N VAL A 47 0.98 -1.21 -0.78
CA VAL A 47 -0.26 -1.47 -1.50
C VAL A 47 -1.10 -2.49 -0.73
N PHE A 48 -2.37 -2.17 -0.52
CA PHE A 48 -3.33 -2.99 0.18
C PHE A 48 -4.56 -3.25 -0.69
N ARG A 49 -5.04 -4.50 -0.68
CA ARG A 49 -6.23 -4.94 -1.42
C ARG A 49 -7.36 -5.34 -0.48
N GLY A 50 -8.57 -4.86 -0.79
CA GLY A 50 -9.78 -5.18 -0.04
C GLY A 50 -10.28 -6.59 -0.35
N ARG A 51 -11.12 -7.14 0.53
CA ARG A 51 -11.71 -8.49 0.35
C ARG A 51 -12.46 -8.66 -0.97
N ARG A 52 -13.22 -7.64 -1.37
CA ARG A 52 -13.99 -7.62 -2.62
C ARG A 52 -13.14 -7.36 -3.86
N SER A 53 -11.86 -7.05 -3.71
CA SER A 53 -10.94 -6.67 -4.80
C SER A 53 -11.40 -5.50 -5.65
N ASP A 54 -12.39 -4.70 -5.25
CA ASP A 54 -12.83 -3.51 -5.99
C ASP A 54 -12.09 -2.24 -5.54
N ILE A 55 -11.41 -2.28 -4.39
CA ILE A 55 -10.67 -1.16 -3.80
C ILE A 55 -9.21 -1.55 -3.55
N LEU A 56 -8.32 -0.65 -3.96
CA LEU A 56 -6.92 -0.60 -3.56
C LEU A 56 -6.65 0.66 -2.74
N LYS A 57 -5.82 0.50 -1.72
CA LYS A 57 -5.21 1.62 -1.00
C LYS A 57 -3.69 1.54 -1.15
N ILE A 58 -3.05 2.69 -1.33
CA ILE A 58 -1.60 2.82 -1.38
C ILE A 58 -1.20 3.88 -0.38
N ILE A 59 -0.28 3.56 0.52
CA ILE A 59 0.31 4.54 1.44
C ILE A 59 1.79 4.72 1.15
N TRP A 60 2.28 5.93 1.39
CA TRP A 60 3.71 6.24 1.45
C TRP A 60 3.90 7.50 2.31
N HIS A 61 5.11 7.70 2.82
CA HIS A 61 5.49 8.93 3.48
C HIS A 61 6.52 9.65 2.61
N ASP A 62 6.27 10.89 2.21
CA ASP A 62 7.19 11.63 1.31
C ASP A 62 8.37 12.29 2.06
N GLY A 63 8.39 12.17 3.39
CA GLY A 63 9.36 12.81 4.28
C GLY A 63 8.77 14.02 4.99
N LEU A 64 7.79 14.71 4.39
CA LEU A 64 7.06 15.79 5.03
C LEU A 64 5.68 15.35 5.52
N GLY A 65 5.04 14.40 4.83
CA GLY A 65 3.69 13.99 5.18
C GLY A 65 3.36 12.54 4.87
N ALA A 66 2.28 12.10 5.51
CA ALA A 66 1.63 10.83 5.26
C ALA A 66 0.67 10.97 4.08
N CYS A 67 0.88 10.16 3.04
CA CYS A 67 0.05 10.13 1.86
C CYS A 67 -0.76 8.82 1.79
N LEU A 68 -2.05 8.94 1.46
CA LEU A 68 -2.94 7.81 1.23
C LEU A 68 -3.70 8.01 -0.08
N PHE A 69 -3.46 7.13 -1.04
CA PHE A 69 -4.23 7.05 -2.27
C PHE A 69 -5.23 5.90 -2.21
N THR A 70 -6.45 6.15 -2.67
CA THR A 70 -7.50 5.12 -2.78
C THR A 70 -7.99 5.07 -4.22
N ARG A 71 -7.94 3.88 -4.82
CA ARG A 71 -8.53 3.61 -6.13
C ARG A 71 -9.65 2.61 -5.99
N ARG A 72 -10.83 2.99 -6.47
CA ARG A 72 -12.00 2.11 -6.58
C ARG A 72 -12.29 1.83 -8.04
N LEU A 73 -12.55 0.57 -8.37
CA LEU A 73 -13.05 0.17 -9.68
C LEU A 73 -14.57 0.25 -9.68
N GLU A 74 -15.13 0.91 -10.69
CA GLU A 74 -16.58 0.92 -10.91
C GLU A 74 -17.09 -0.42 -11.43
N LYS A 75 -16.25 -1.13 -12.20
CA LYS A 75 -16.50 -2.49 -12.70
C LYS A 75 -15.20 -3.30 -12.68
N GLY A 76 -15.32 -4.60 -12.39
CA GLY A 76 -14.19 -5.52 -12.34
C GLY A 76 -13.55 -5.66 -10.96
N ARG A 77 -12.39 -6.33 -10.91
CA ARG A 77 -11.66 -6.63 -9.68
C ARG A 77 -10.16 -6.53 -9.93
N PHE A 78 -9.43 -6.03 -8.95
CA PHE A 78 -7.98 -6.14 -8.89
C PHE A 78 -7.60 -7.61 -8.71
N ILE A 79 -6.99 -8.18 -9.75
CA ILE A 79 -6.54 -9.56 -9.76
C ILE A 79 -5.21 -9.62 -9.02
N SER A 80 -5.14 -10.47 -7.99
CA SER A 80 -3.88 -10.88 -7.38
C SER A 80 -3.68 -12.32 -7.80
N TYR A 81 -2.62 -12.58 -8.56
CA TYR A 81 -2.11 -13.94 -8.69
C TYR A 81 -1.58 -14.30 -7.31
N GLY A 82 -2.17 -15.32 -6.69
CA GLY A 82 -1.61 -15.88 -5.45
C GLY A 82 -0.17 -16.31 -5.74
N LEU A 83 0.74 -15.96 -4.85
CA LEU A 83 2.21 -16.06 -4.96
C LEU A 83 2.89 -14.98 -5.80
N CYS A 84 3.43 -13.98 -5.12
CA CYS A 84 4.88 -13.76 -5.07
C CYS A 84 5.16 -12.67 -4.02
N GLN A 85 5.83 -13.02 -2.92
CA GLN A 85 6.50 -12.02 -2.10
C GLN A 85 7.51 -11.31 -3.00
N LEU A 86 7.23 -10.05 -3.35
CA LEU A 86 8.27 -9.18 -3.91
C LEU A 86 9.13 -8.73 -2.73
N SER A 87 10.25 -9.43 -2.53
CA SER A 87 11.42 -9.02 -1.71
C SER A 87 12.26 -7.96 -2.43
#